data_AF-A0A2N1SDU3-F1
#
_entry.id   AF-A0A2N1SDU3-F1
#
_cell.length_a   1.000
_cell.length_b   1.000
_cell.length_c   1.000
_cell.angle_alpha   90.00
_cell.angle_beta   90.00
_cell.angle_gamma   90.00
#
_symmetry.space_group_name_H-M   'P 1'
#
loop_
_entity.id
_entity.type
_entity.pdbx_description
1 polymer ?
#
loop_
_entity_poly.entity_id
_entity_poly.type
_entity_poly.pdbx_seq_one_letter_code
_entity_poly.pdbx_strand_id
1 'polypeptide(L)'
;MRTVTNKLLNGIGILAMGAFIASCNSPMGLSTGVDADAQLASSRGISPVASSLGLAETFAVFGGGAGVTNQGTMTMIDGDMGTTGASTMITGFHSATFSYAETPLNVGAVSGDVYTNAPQGTASDFEYAKLVIADALIAFNDLASRPDGIDPGAGQLGGLTLVPGVYKSASGAFLITGSDLTLDAQGDPEAVWIFQMASSLTVGTPLASRSVILVNGAEAGNVFWQVGSAATINGAGGGTMVGTIITRAGMTFSTAGNESVTTLNGKALSLTAAITMVNTAINADGIPDEVIIEEPVVEPIVSAVTITGSSAASVVAVPGDGFIIVDNDGGLVTVTEVGTGTIDIDNDGGIMTATNTGNGIMTINSDATGVVTVTNTGNGNVTVNATGAAAVTVTHTGDEDYVYE
;
A
#
# COMPACT_ATOMS: atom_id res chain seq x y z
N MET A 1 -78.00 -19.19 -26.06
CA MET A 1 -79.23 -18.47 -26.46
C MET A 1 -78.86 -17.02 -26.70
N ARG A 2 -79.18 -16.51 -27.91
CA ARG A 2 -79.32 -15.11 -28.40
C ARG A 2 -78.52 -14.00 -27.65
N THR A 3 -77.84 -13.05 -28.30
CA THR A 3 -78.39 -12.08 -29.29
C THR A 3 -77.19 -11.28 -29.87
N VAL A 4 -76.94 -11.34 -31.19
CA VAL A 4 -77.03 -10.24 -32.21
C VAL A 4 -75.95 -9.15 -32.15
N THR A 5 -75.47 -8.47 -33.20
CA THR A 5 -75.20 -8.66 -34.64
C THR A 5 -74.41 -7.39 -35.01
N ASN A 6 -73.48 -7.50 -35.95
CA ASN A 6 -72.61 -6.45 -36.46
C ASN A 6 -73.33 -5.36 -37.30
N LYS A 7 -72.66 -4.19 -37.32
CA LYS A 7 -72.46 -3.21 -38.43
C LYS A 7 -73.34 -1.95 -38.60
N LEU A 8 -72.62 -0.82 -38.51
CA LEU A 8 -72.46 0.32 -39.44
C LEU A 8 -73.63 1.30 -39.69
N LEU A 9 -73.37 2.60 -39.43
CA LEU A 9 -73.44 3.74 -40.39
C LEU A 9 -72.87 5.01 -39.70
N ASN A 10 -71.71 5.51 -40.12
CA ASN A 10 -71.46 6.70 -40.98
C ASN A 10 -71.62 8.09 -40.32
N GLY A 11 -70.49 8.78 -40.15
CA GLY A 11 -70.39 10.23 -39.93
C GLY A 11 -69.00 10.73 -40.32
N ILE A 12 -68.93 11.45 -41.43
CA ILE A 12 -67.73 11.96 -42.10
C ILE A 12 -67.17 13.19 -41.38
N GLY A 13 -65.85 13.26 -41.21
CA GLY A 13 -65.14 14.46 -40.74
C GLY A 13 -63.65 14.36 -41.02
N ILE A 14 -63.24 14.96 -42.14
CA ILE A 14 -61.87 15.11 -42.64
C ILE A 14 -61.15 16.20 -41.82
N LEU A 15 -59.83 16.05 -41.55
CA LEU A 15 -58.75 16.98 -41.98
C LEU A 15 -57.58 17.17 -40.98
N ALA A 16 -56.37 16.95 -41.53
CA ALA A 16 -55.07 17.58 -41.29
C ALA A 16 -54.30 17.44 -39.96
N MET A 17 -53.11 16.83 -40.12
CA MET A 17 -51.85 17.16 -39.43
C MET A 17 -51.61 18.68 -39.39
N GLY A 18 -51.30 19.19 -38.21
CA GLY A 18 -50.74 20.52 -38.00
C GLY A 18 -49.66 20.45 -36.93
N ALA A 19 -48.40 20.62 -37.35
CA ALA A 19 -47.28 20.85 -36.45
C ALA A 19 -47.48 22.19 -35.72
N PHE A 20 -47.37 22.19 -34.39
CA PHE A 20 -47.40 23.41 -33.60
C PHE A 20 -45.97 23.85 -33.27
N ILE A 21 -45.47 24.83 -34.02
CA ILE A 21 -44.32 25.64 -33.65
C ILE A 21 -44.87 26.82 -32.86
N ALA A 22 -44.68 26.83 -31.54
CA ALA A 22 -44.95 28.01 -30.72
C ALA A 22 -43.70 28.87 -30.67
N SER A 23 -43.64 29.85 -31.56
CA SER A 23 -42.74 31.00 -31.48
C SER A 23 -43.34 32.02 -30.51
N CYS A 24 -42.58 32.42 -29.49
CA CYS A 24 -42.83 33.67 -28.77
C CYS A 24 -41.65 34.62 -29.06
N ASN A 25 -41.89 35.63 -29.90
CA ASN A 25 -41.10 36.85 -29.99
C ASN A 25 -41.59 37.79 -28.88
N SER A 26 -40.75 38.45 -28.08
CA SER A 26 -40.07 39.74 -28.35
C SER A 26 -39.38 40.23 -27.06
N PRO A 27 -38.57 41.33 -27.02
CA PRO A 27 -38.03 42.14 -28.13
C PRO A 27 -36.49 42.30 -28.10
N MET A 28 -35.94 42.75 -29.22
CA MET A 28 -34.58 43.31 -29.29
C MET A 28 -34.53 44.62 -28.49
N GLY A 29 -33.67 44.66 -27.47
CA GLY A 29 -33.18 45.86 -26.80
C GLY A 29 -31.66 45.97 -27.00
N LEU A 30 -31.22 47.16 -27.37
CA LEU A 30 -29.87 47.54 -27.77
C LEU A 30 -28.86 47.41 -26.61
N SER A 31 -27.66 46.93 -26.96
CA SER A 31 -26.44 46.71 -26.16
C SER A 31 -26.09 47.76 -25.10
N THR A 32 -25.80 47.29 -23.89
CA THR A 32 -24.60 47.69 -23.13
C THR A 32 -23.95 46.41 -22.59
N GLY A 33 -22.70 46.17 -22.99
CA GLY A 33 -21.96 44.95 -22.72
C GLY A 33 -21.98 44.52 -21.26
N VAL A 34 -22.45 43.28 -21.05
CA VAL A 34 -22.00 42.43 -19.96
C VAL A 34 -21.55 41.16 -20.68
N ASP A 35 -20.26 40.88 -20.54
CA ASP A 35 -19.53 39.90 -21.33
C ASP A 35 -20.23 38.54 -21.34
N ALA A 36 -20.22 37.88 -22.51
CA ALA A 36 -20.68 36.51 -22.67
C ALA A 36 -19.92 35.49 -21.79
N ASP A 37 -18.83 35.93 -21.13
CA ASP A 37 -18.14 35.19 -20.07
C ASP A 37 -18.93 35.10 -18.75
N ALA A 38 -19.90 36.00 -18.50
CA ALA A 38 -20.69 35.98 -17.27
C ALA A 38 -21.83 34.93 -17.28
N GLN A 39 -22.16 34.34 -18.44
CA GLN A 39 -23.14 33.23 -18.54
C GLN A 39 -22.50 31.84 -18.54
N LEU A 40 -21.17 31.73 -18.50
CA LEU A 40 -20.46 30.45 -18.29
C LEU A 40 -20.11 30.21 -16.80
N ALA A 41 -20.50 31.12 -15.90
CA ALA A 41 -20.15 31.07 -14.48
C ALA A 41 -21.27 30.52 -13.55
N SER A 42 -22.31 29.84 -14.08
CA SER A 42 -23.48 29.42 -13.26
C SER A 42 -23.73 27.91 -13.12
N SER A 43 -22.72 27.05 -13.19
CA SER A 43 -22.90 25.65 -12.75
C SER A 43 -21.72 25.00 -12.03
N ARG A 44 -20.78 25.78 -11.47
CA ARG A 44 -19.91 25.23 -10.43
C ARG A 44 -20.79 24.93 -9.21
N GLY A 45 -21.21 23.68 -9.06
CA GLY A 45 -21.75 23.20 -7.80
C GLY A 45 -20.73 23.52 -6.71
N ILE A 46 -21.18 24.11 -5.61
CA ILE A 46 -20.29 24.41 -4.49
C ILE A 46 -19.81 23.06 -3.94
N SER A 47 -18.50 22.81 -3.99
CA SER A 47 -17.88 21.62 -3.38
C SER A 47 -18.29 21.56 -1.91
N PRO A 48 -18.74 20.41 -1.38
CA PRO A 48 -19.06 20.30 0.04
C PRO A 48 -17.80 20.53 0.88
N VAL A 49 -18.00 20.98 2.13
CA VAL A 49 -16.89 21.08 3.08
C VAL A 49 -16.59 19.68 3.63
N ALA A 50 -15.31 19.31 3.68
CA ALA A 50 -14.85 18.07 4.28
C ALA A 50 -15.34 17.91 5.74
N SER A 51 -15.53 16.67 6.18
CA SER A 51 -15.88 16.37 7.57
C SER A 51 -14.60 16.24 8.40
N SER A 52 -14.61 16.74 9.64
CA SER A 52 -13.50 16.54 10.57
C SER A 52 -13.60 15.16 11.19
N LEU A 53 -12.51 14.38 11.18
CA LEU A 53 -12.42 13.09 11.84
C LEU A 53 -12.01 13.19 13.32
N GLY A 54 -11.68 14.38 13.82
CA GLY A 54 -11.16 14.56 15.17
C GLY A 54 -9.95 13.66 15.42
N LEU A 55 -9.95 12.92 16.54
CA LEU A 55 -8.91 11.95 16.87
C LEU A 55 -8.88 10.75 15.91
N ALA A 56 -9.98 10.42 15.24
CA ALA A 56 -10.03 9.31 14.29
C ALA A 56 -9.17 9.55 13.03
N GLU A 57 -8.74 10.79 12.79
CA GLU A 57 -7.78 11.12 11.73
C GLU A 57 -6.47 10.34 11.87
N THR A 58 -6.05 10.03 13.10
CA THR A 58 -4.78 9.36 13.38
C THR A 58 -4.79 7.86 13.05
N PHE A 59 -5.96 7.26 12.79
CA PHE A 59 -6.10 5.81 12.61
C PHE A 59 -6.26 5.42 11.14
N ALA A 60 -5.47 4.45 10.71
CA ALA A 60 -5.69 3.72 9.46
C ALA A 60 -6.91 2.81 9.57
N VAL A 61 -7.02 2.08 10.69
CA VAL A 61 -8.02 1.02 10.90
C VAL A 61 -8.62 1.10 12.29
N PHE A 62 -9.94 1.09 12.39
CA PHE A 62 -10.63 0.96 13.67
C PHE A 62 -11.75 -0.09 13.61
N GLY A 63 -11.58 -1.19 14.32
CA GLY A 63 -12.53 -2.31 14.33
C GLY A 63 -13.40 -2.34 15.59
N GLY A 64 -14.42 -1.49 15.68
CA GLY A 64 -15.54 -1.56 16.63
C GLY A 64 -15.25 -2.11 18.03
N GLY A 65 -16.20 -2.86 18.62
CA GLY A 65 -15.94 -3.69 19.80
C GLY A 65 -15.56 -5.13 19.45
N ALA A 66 -15.69 -5.50 18.17
CA ALA A 66 -15.46 -6.86 17.66
C ALA A 66 -14.06 -7.04 17.01
N GLY A 67 -13.22 -6.01 16.99
CA GLY A 67 -11.82 -6.10 16.60
C GLY A 67 -11.55 -6.11 15.10
N VAL A 68 -10.35 -6.56 14.75
CA VAL A 68 -9.80 -6.56 13.39
C VAL A 68 -9.16 -7.92 13.13
N THR A 69 -9.56 -8.61 12.07
CA THR A 69 -9.02 -9.93 11.75
C THR A 69 -8.39 -9.98 10.37
N ASN A 70 -7.23 -10.63 10.27
CA ASN A 70 -6.52 -10.89 9.03
C ASN A 70 -6.39 -12.39 8.79
N GLN A 71 -6.56 -12.81 7.53
CA GLN A 71 -6.31 -14.18 7.06
C GLN A 71 -5.39 -14.23 5.82
N GLY A 72 -4.63 -13.16 5.57
CA GLY A 72 -3.62 -13.11 4.50
C GLY A 72 -2.21 -12.89 5.06
N THR A 73 -1.20 -13.11 4.23
CA THR A 73 0.23 -12.96 4.60
C THR A 73 0.86 -11.70 4.02
N MET A 74 0.12 -10.97 3.18
CA MET A 74 0.54 -9.73 2.53
C MET A 74 -0.27 -8.52 3.02
N THR A 75 -0.83 -8.61 4.22
CA THR A 75 -1.60 -7.51 4.79
C THR A 75 -0.64 -6.49 5.42
N MET A 76 -0.81 -5.22 5.07
CA MET A 76 0.00 -4.11 5.57
C MET A 76 -0.89 -2.93 5.90
N ILE A 77 -0.78 -2.43 7.13
CA ILE A 77 -1.51 -1.27 7.62
C ILE A 77 -0.48 -0.19 7.88
N ASP A 78 -0.57 0.89 7.11
CA ASP A 78 0.23 2.08 7.31
C ASP A 78 -0.57 3.12 8.11
N GLY A 79 -0.18 3.29 9.38
CA GLY A 79 -0.86 4.12 10.39
C GLY A 79 -1.41 3.32 11.57
N ASP A 80 -2.02 4.04 12.52
CA ASP A 80 -2.47 3.43 13.79
C ASP A 80 -3.69 2.51 13.59
N MET A 81 -3.78 1.48 14.44
CA MET A 81 -4.89 0.55 14.49
C MET A 81 -5.57 0.57 15.86
N GLY A 82 -6.89 0.36 15.92
CA GLY A 82 -7.57 0.29 17.20
C GLY A 82 -8.83 -0.58 17.26
N THR A 83 -9.22 -0.90 18.50
CA THR A 83 -10.53 -1.46 18.83
C THR A 83 -10.95 -1.06 20.24
N THR A 84 -12.26 -0.98 20.49
CA THR A 84 -12.82 -0.92 21.86
C THR A 84 -13.02 -2.31 22.48
N GLY A 85 -12.64 -3.37 21.77
CA GLY A 85 -12.60 -4.73 22.28
C GLY A 85 -11.35 -5.04 23.11
N ALA A 86 -11.32 -6.24 23.69
CA ALA A 86 -10.08 -6.83 24.23
C ALA A 86 -9.06 -7.00 23.10
N SER A 87 -7.76 -6.92 23.41
CA SER A 87 -6.70 -7.09 22.40
C SER A 87 -6.76 -8.44 21.66
N THR A 88 -7.39 -9.46 22.27
CA THR A 88 -7.63 -10.78 21.66
C THR A 88 -8.64 -10.77 20.52
N MET A 89 -9.36 -9.66 20.32
CA MET A 89 -10.23 -9.45 19.15
C MET A 89 -9.43 -9.01 17.91
N ILE A 90 -8.14 -8.71 18.07
CA ILE A 90 -7.21 -8.54 16.96
C ILE A 90 -6.53 -9.88 16.70
N THR A 91 -6.53 -10.34 15.45
CA THR A 91 -5.91 -11.61 15.06
C THR A 91 -5.23 -11.52 13.70
N GLY A 92 -4.05 -12.14 13.56
CA GLY A 92 -3.28 -12.19 12.32
C GLY A 92 -2.51 -10.91 12.03
N PHE A 93 -2.07 -10.20 13.06
CA PHE A 93 -1.30 -8.97 12.91
C PHE A 93 -0.12 -8.94 13.87
N HIS A 94 0.88 -8.13 13.58
CA HIS A 94 1.90 -7.69 14.51
C HIS A 94 2.17 -6.19 14.35
N SER A 95 2.59 -5.58 15.45
CA SER A 95 3.20 -4.24 15.47
C SER A 95 4.66 -4.37 15.90
N ALA A 96 5.35 -3.23 16.05
CA ALA A 96 6.69 -3.19 16.63
C ALA A 96 6.75 -3.75 18.08
N THR A 97 5.63 -3.77 18.80
CA THR A 97 5.58 -4.08 20.23
C THR A 97 4.95 -5.44 20.54
N PHE A 98 4.07 -5.97 19.68
CA PHE A 98 3.33 -7.19 19.98
C PHE A 98 2.85 -7.95 18.72
N SER A 99 2.73 -9.28 18.82
CA SER A 99 2.12 -10.13 17.79
C SER A 99 0.77 -10.70 18.25
N TYR A 100 -0.28 -10.38 17.50
CA TYR A 100 -1.69 -10.67 17.76
C TYR A 100 -2.11 -11.95 17.04
N ALA A 101 -1.89 -13.11 17.68
CA ALA A 101 -2.37 -14.42 17.22
C ALA A 101 -2.02 -14.75 15.74
N GLU A 102 -0.77 -14.49 15.36
CA GLU A 102 -0.27 -14.83 14.04
C GLU A 102 0.08 -16.32 13.92
N THR A 103 -0.01 -16.77 12.68
CA THR A 103 0.39 -18.08 12.18
C THR A 103 1.10 -17.85 10.83
N PRO A 104 1.76 -18.87 10.26
CA PRO A 104 2.35 -18.74 8.92
C PRO A 104 1.36 -18.38 7.79
N LEU A 105 0.05 -18.42 8.06
CA LEU A 105 -1.01 -18.18 7.07
C LEU A 105 -1.74 -16.83 7.26
N ASN A 106 -1.42 -16.05 8.29
CA ASN A 106 -2.10 -14.78 8.58
C ASN A 106 -1.15 -13.74 9.19
N VAL A 107 -0.14 -13.34 8.42
CA VAL A 107 0.84 -12.34 8.85
C VAL A 107 0.41 -10.96 8.34
N GLY A 108 0.27 -10.01 9.25
CA GLY A 108 -0.19 -8.66 8.92
C GLY A 108 0.64 -7.60 9.64
N ALA A 109 1.37 -6.78 8.90
CA ALA A 109 2.19 -5.73 9.52
C ALA A 109 1.35 -4.48 9.82
N VAL A 110 1.55 -3.87 10.98
CA VAL A 110 1.03 -2.55 11.35
C VAL A 110 2.23 -1.63 11.62
N SER A 111 2.35 -0.54 10.86
CA SER A 111 3.46 0.42 11.01
C SER A 111 3.28 1.34 12.22
N GLY A 112 2.02 1.66 12.58
CA GLY A 112 1.66 2.49 13.71
C GLY A 112 1.43 1.73 15.02
N ASP A 113 0.92 2.46 16.00
CA ASP A 113 0.56 1.92 17.31
C ASP A 113 -0.79 1.19 17.27
N VAL A 114 -0.96 0.23 18.18
CA VAL A 114 -2.18 -0.58 18.27
C VAL A 114 -2.87 -0.34 19.62
N TYR A 115 -4.01 0.35 19.59
CA TYR A 115 -4.75 0.78 20.77
C TYR A 115 -5.95 -0.13 21.06
N THR A 116 -5.91 -0.83 22.20
CA THR A 116 -6.95 -1.80 22.59
C THR A 116 -7.22 -1.77 24.08
N ASN A 117 -8.18 -2.58 24.54
CA ASN A 117 -8.24 -2.96 25.96
C ASN A 117 -7.22 -4.07 26.28
N ALA A 118 -7.11 -4.42 27.56
CA ALA A 118 -6.36 -5.56 28.07
C ALA A 118 -6.63 -6.87 27.28
N PRO A 119 -5.71 -7.84 27.29
CA PRO A 119 -4.47 -7.88 28.08
C PRO A 119 -3.29 -7.05 27.54
N GLN A 120 -3.24 -6.72 26.25
CA GLN A 120 -2.06 -6.03 25.69
C GLN A 120 -2.16 -4.50 25.75
N GLY A 121 -3.37 -3.96 25.58
CA GLY A 121 -3.60 -2.53 25.75
C GLY A 121 -3.69 -2.14 27.22
N THR A 122 -3.21 -0.94 27.53
CA THR A 122 -3.34 -0.33 28.86
C THR A 122 -4.73 0.29 29.05
N ALA A 123 -5.04 0.69 30.28
CA ALA A 123 -6.27 1.45 30.55
C ALA A 123 -6.29 2.79 29.76
N SER A 124 -5.14 3.43 29.60
CA SER A 124 -5.01 4.67 28.83
C SER A 124 -5.27 4.44 27.33
N ASP A 125 -4.75 3.34 26.77
CA ASP A 125 -4.99 2.99 25.36
C ASP A 125 -6.48 2.73 25.12
N PHE A 126 -7.14 2.06 26.06
CA PHE A 126 -8.57 1.81 25.97
C PHE A 126 -9.40 3.11 26.06
N GLU A 127 -9.04 4.04 26.96
CA GLU A 127 -9.70 5.35 27.01
C GLU A 127 -9.49 6.15 25.72
N TYR A 128 -8.27 6.13 25.17
CA TYR A 128 -7.96 6.78 23.89
C TYR A 128 -8.78 6.19 22.73
N ALA A 129 -8.82 4.85 22.61
CA ALA A 129 -9.62 4.16 21.60
C ALA A 129 -11.12 4.51 21.68
N LYS A 130 -11.66 4.74 22.89
CA LYS A 130 -13.06 5.20 23.06
C LYS A 130 -13.29 6.62 22.57
N LEU A 131 -12.32 7.53 22.75
CA LEU A 131 -12.42 8.89 22.23
C LEU A 131 -12.36 8.89 20.70
N VAL A 132 -11.45 8.09 20.13
CA VAL A 132 -11.29 7.91 18.68
C VAL A 132 -12.61 7.45 18.03
N ILE A 133 -13.24 6.40 18.57
CA ILE A 133 -14.50 5.90 17.99
C ILE A 133 -15.68 6.86 18.22
N ALA A 134 -15.64 7.68 19.28
CA ALA A 134 -16.63 8.72 19.50
C ALA A 134 -16.51 9.84 18.45
N ASP A 135 -15.30 10.26 18.09
CA ASP A 135 -15.07 11.24 17.02
C ASP A 135 -15.43 10.67 15.64
N ALA A 136 -15.12 9.39 15.38
CA ALA A 136 -15.58 8.72 14.16
C ALA A 136 -17.13 8.67 14.08
N LEU A 137 -17.82 8.48 15.21
CA LEU A 137 -19.29 8.55 15.27
C LEU A 137 -19.81 9.98 15.02
N ILE A 138 -19.11 11.01 15.51
CA ILE A 138 -19.45 12.41 15.21
C ILE A 138 -19.32 12.66 13.71
N ALA A 139 -18.20 12.27 13.09
CA ALA A 139 -17.98 12.38 11.65
C ALA A 139 -19.05 11.61 10.84
N PHE A 140 -19.38 10.38 11.24
CA PHE A 140 -20.45 9.61 10.62
C PHE A 140 -21.80 10.34 10.62
N ASN A 141 -22.17 10.92 11.77
CA ASN A 141 -23.43 11.66 11.91
C ASN A 141 -23.41 12.98 11.14
N ASP A 142 -22.28 13.69 11.12
CA ASP A 142 -22.09 14.90 10.31
C ASP A 142 -22.27 14.57 8.82
N LEU A 143 -21.56 13.57 8.31
CA LEU A 143 -21.66 13.10 6.93
C LEU A 143 -23.10 12.69 6.58
N ALA A 144 -23.80 11.98 7.46
CA ALA A 144 -25.19 11.58 7.27
C ALA A 144 -26.18 12.77 7.32
N SER A 145 -25.81 13.86 8.00
CA SER A 145 -26.64 15.06 8.15
C SER A 145 -26.48 16.06 6.99
N ARG A 146 -25.46 15.89 6.14
CA ARG A 146 -25.28 16.74 4.96
C ARG A 146 -26.52 16.67 4.06
N PRO A 147 -26.94 17.79 3.44
CA PRO A 147 -28.09 17.80 2.55
C PRO A 147 -28.01 16.70 1.49
N ASP A 148 -29.13 16.03 1.26
CA ASP A 148 -29.21 14.89 0.35
C ASP A 148 -28.72 15.25 -1.06
N GLY A 149 -27.81 14.42 -1.57
CA GLY A 149 -27.28 14.50 -2.92
C GLY A 149 -28.14 13.81 -3.97
N ILE A 150 -27.71 13.89 -5.23
CA ILE A 150 -28.30 13.10 -6.33
C ILE A 150 -27.88 11.63 -6.24
N ASP A 151 -28.68 10.74 -6.83
CA ASP A 151 -28.35 9.32 -7.07
C ASP A 151 -28.10 9.10 -8.58
N PRO A 152 -26.87 9.31 -9.08
CA PRO A 152 -26.60 9.46 -10.51
C PRO A 152 -26.75 8.16 -11.31
N GLY A 153 -26.72 7.00 -10.65
CA GLY A 153 -26.83 5.70 -11.30
C GLY A 153 -27.79 4.75 -10.61
N ALA A 154 -28.77 5.29 -9.87
CA ALA A 154 -29.75 4.51 -9.12
C ALA A 154 -29.10 3.43 -8.23
N GLY A 155 -28.06 3.82 -7.50
CA GLY A 155 -27.25 2.94 -6.65
C GLY A 155 -26.05 2.29 -7.35
N GLN A 156 -25.90 2.36 -8.67
CA GLN A 156 -24.70 1.89 -9.38
C GLN A 156 -23.78 3.06 -9.73
N LEU A 157 -22.57 3.07 -9.20
CA LEU A 157 -21.55 4.09 -9.45
C LEU A 157 -20.46 3.62 -10.43
N GLY A 158 -20.33 2.31 -10.66
CA GLY A 158 -19.37 1.77 -11.61
C GLY A 158 -19.60 2.28 -13.03
N GLY A 159 -18.52 2.76 -13.67
CA GLY A 159 -18.54 3.35 -15.00
C GLY A 159 -18.91 4.84 -15.04
N LEU A 160 -19.17 5.46 -13.89
CA LEU A 160 -19.44 6.89 -13.81
C LEU A 160 -18.16 7.70 -13.58
N THR A 161 -18.19 8.96 -14.03
CA THR A 161 -17.25 10.01 -13.62
C THR A 161 -18.04 11.03 -12.81
N LEU A 162 -17.64 11.23 -11.56
CA LEU A 162 -18.33 12.10 -10.62
C LEU A 162 -17.45 13.29 -10.26
N VAL A 163 -18.02 14.49 -10.44
CA VAL A 163 -17.43 15.75 -9.97
C VAL A 163 -17.64 15.93 -8.45
N PRO A 164 -17.02 16.91 -7.79
CA PRO A 164 -17.16 17.08 -6.34
C PRO A 164 -18.64 17.29 -5.94
N GLY A 165 -19.06 16.68 -4.83
CA GLY A 165 -20.46 16.72 -4.43
C GLY A 165 -20.87 15.73 -3.35
N VAL A 166 -22.10 15.91 -2.87
CA VAL A 166 -22.80 14.93 -2.04
C VAL A 166 -23.62 14.01 -2.96
N TYR A 167 -23.57 12.72 -2.69
CA TYR A 167 -24.27 11.67 -3.42
C TYR A 167 -25.01 10.78 -2.43
N LYS A 168 -26.30 10.54 -2.65
CA LYS A 168 -27.12 9.73 -1.75
C LYS A 168 -27.82 8.62 -2.51
N SER A 169 -27.66 7.38 -2.05
CA SER A 169 -28.37 6.26 -2.67
C SER A 169 -29.85 6.28 -2.31
N ALA A 170 -30.72 6.32 -3.33
CA ALA A 170 -32.16 6.23 -3.15
C ALA A 170 -32.60 4.82 -2.73
N SER A 171 -31.87 3.78 -3.18
CA SER A 171 -32.10 2.39 -2.77
C SER A 171 -31.55 2.05 -1.39
N GLY A 172 -30.71 2.94 -0.85
CA GLY A 172 -29.99 2.76 0.40
C GLY A 172 -28.62 2.11 0.25
N ALA A 173 -28.27 1.53 -0.91
CA ALA A 173 -26.96 0.93 -1.17
C ALA A 173 -26.24 1.57 -2.35
N PHE A 174 -24.91 1.64 -2.29
CA PHE A 174 -24.09 1.90 -3.46
C PHE A 174 -23.31 0.66 -3.89
N LEU A 175 -23.21 0.50 -5.21
CA LEU A 175 -22.47 -0.54 -5.89
C LEU A 175 -21.41 0.14 -6.77
N ILE A 176 -20.20 -0.40 -6.76
CA ILE A 176 -19.17 -0.11 -7.76
C ILE A 176 -18.88 -1.46 -8.43
N THR A 177 -19.74 -1.84 -9.35
CA THR A 177 -19.67 -3.13 -10.05
C THR A 177 -19.80 -2.93 -11.56
N GLY A 178 -19.37 -3.91 -12.34
CA GLY A 178 -19.35 -3.79 -13.81
C GLY A 178 -18.13 -3.03 -14.32
N SER A 179 -17.86 -1.84 -13.80
CA SER A 179 -16.71 -0.98 -14.18
C SER A 179 -16.20 -0.16 -12.99
N ASP A 180 -15.03 0.47 -13.15
CA ASP A 180 -14.44 1.35 -12.15
C ASP A 180 -15.19 2.68 -12.03
N LEU A 181 -15.11 3.34 -10.88
CA LEU A 181 -15.64 4.68 -10.63
C LEU A 181 -14.52 5.70 -10.79
N THR A 182 -14.77 6.83 -11.45
CA THR A 182 -13.81 7.95 -11.52
C THR A 182 -14.33 9.14 -10.73
N LEU A 183 -13.47 9.74 -9.90
CA LEU A 183 -13.72 11.00 -9.19
C LEU A 183 -12.82 12.08 -9.81
N ASP A 184 -13.44 13.12 -10.35
CA ASP A 184 -12.78 14.17 -11.12
C ASP A 184 -12.87 15.52 -10.40
N ALA A 185 -11.75 15.99 -9.86
CA ALA A 185 -11.68 17.26 -9.14
C ALA A 185 -11.85 18.49 -10.05
N GLN A 186 -11.78 18.33 -11.38
CA GLN A 186 -11.85 19.42 -12.35
C GLN A 186 -10.82 20.54 -12.08
N GLY A 187 -9.67 20.18 -11.49
CA GLY A 187 -8.60 21.09 -11.11
C GLY A 187 -8.84 21.85 -9.79
N ASP A 188 -9.85 21.48 -9.00
CA ASP A 188 -10.09 22.04 -7.67
C ASP A 188 -9.36 21.21 -6.60
N PRO A 189 -8.31 21.73 -5.95
CA PRO A 189 -7.59 21.00 -4.90
C PRO A 189 -8.45 20.78 -3.64
N GLU A 190 -9.49 21.59 -3.43
CA GLU A 190 -10.42 21.46 -2.29
C GLU A 190 -11.68 20.66 -2.69
N ALA A 191 -11.57 19.84 -3.74
CA ALA A 191 -12.64 18.98 -4.22
C ALA A 191 -12.99 17.89 -3.21
N VAL A 192 -14.26 17.85 -2.77
CA VAL A 192 -14.75 16.88 -1.76
C VAL A 192 -15.90 16.03 -2.33
N TRP A 193 -15.88 14.74 -1.99
CA TRP A 193 -16.95 13.80 -2.28
C TRP A 193 -17.51 13.20 -1.00
N ILE A 194 -18.84 13.22 -0.86
CA ILE A 194 -19.53 12.59 0.26
C ILE A 194 -20.57 11.61 -0.28
N PHE A 195 -20.37 10.33 -0.02
CA PHE A 195 -21.29 9.26 -0.39
C PHE A 195 -22.09 8.81 0.84
N GLN A 196 -23.40 9.00 0.79
CA GLN A 196 -24.34 8.63 1.84
C GLN A 196 -25.17 7.41 1.42
N MET A 197 -25.20 6.38 2.25
CA MET A 197 -26.01 5.19 2.02
C MET A 197 -26.55 4.61 3.32
N ALA A 198 -27.85 4.26 3.33
CA ALA A 198 -28.53 3.77 4.52
C ALA A 198 -28.16 2.31 4.88
N SER A 199 -27.74 1.52 3.89
CA SER A 199 -27.36 0.12 4.02
C SER A 199 -25.90 -0.09 3.63
N SER A 200 -25.60 -0.60 2.43
CA SER A 200 -24.28 -1.17 2.12
C SER A 200 -23.53 -0.44 1.03
N LEU A 201 -22.20 -0.56 1.09
CA LEU A 201 -21.29 -0.31 -0.02
C LEU A 201 -20.75 -1.65 -0.53
N THR A 202 -20.84 -1.91 -1.83
CA THR A 202 -20.23 -3.10 -2.45
C THR A 202 -19.33 -2.67 -3.59
N VAL A 203 -18.04 -2.97 -3.49
CA VAL A 203 -17.04 -2.72 -4.53
C VAL A 203 -16.57 -4.04 -5.10
N GLY A 204 -16.62 -4.15 -6.43
CA GLY A 204 -16.30 -5.39 -7.12
C GLY A 204 -17.38 -6.47 -7.00
N THR A 205 -17.05 -7.63 -7.52
CA THR A 205 -17.85 -8.84 -7.49
C THR A 205 -17.00 -9.99 -6.95
N PRO A 206 -17.58 -11.15 -6.64
CA PRO A 206 -16.78 -12.33 -6.25
C PRO A 206 -15.78 -12.81 -7.31
N LEU A 207 -15.86 -12.33 -8.55
CA LEU A 207 -15.02 -12.76 -9.66
C LEU A 207 -14.13 -11.64 -10.23
N ALA A 208 -14.30 -10.39 -9.80
CA ALA A 208 -13.56 -9.26 -10.34
C ALA A 208 -13.56 -8.09 -9.36
N SER A 209 -12.38 -7.54 -9.07
CA SER A 209 -12.21 -6.31 -8.31
C SER A 209 -12.52 -5.07 -9.14
N ARG A 210 -12.80 -3.96 -8.46
CA ARG A 210 -13.01 -2.64 -9.04
C ARG A 210 -12.20 -1.59 -8.30
N SER A 211 -11.97 -0.49 -8.98
CA SER A 211 -11.22 0.63 -8.45
C SER A 211 -12.04 1.91 -8.43
N VAL A 212 -11.67 2.80 -7.52
CA VAL A 212 -12.02 4.21 -7.54
C VAL A 212 -10.79 4.98 -7.99
N ILE A 213 -10.91 5.70 -9.10
CA ILE A 213 -9.83 6.40 -9.78
C ILE A 213 -9.96 7.89 -9.47
N LEU A 214 -8.89 8.49 -8.96
CA LEU A 214 -8.81 9.92 -8.70
C LEU A 214 -8.14 10.60 -9.91
N VAL A 215 -8.74 11.66 -10.45
CA VAL A 215 -8.18 12.42 -11.56
C VAL A 215 -8.24 13.93 -11.33
N ASN A 216 -7.42 14.66 -12.08
CA ASN A 216 -7.41 16.13 -12.15
C ASN A 216 -7.26 16.83 -10.79
N GLY A 217 -6.45 16.27 -9.89
CA GLY A 217 -6.17 16.82 -8.56
C GLY A 217 -7.08 16.31 -7.44
N ALA A 218 -7.88 15.27 -7.69
CA ALA A 218 -8.67 14.64 -6.63
C ALA A 218 -7.77 13.94 -5.61
N GLU A 219 -8.04 14.16 -4.32
CA GLU A 219 -7.26 13.61 -3.21
C GLU A 219 -8.09 12.62 -2.38
N ALA A 220 -7.47 11.52 -1.96
CA ALA A 220 -8.15 10.48 -1.20
C ALA A 220 -8.69 10.99 0.14
N GLY A 221 -7.95 11.88 0.83
CA GLY A 221 -8.38 12.48 2.10
C GLY A 221 -9.69 13.26 2.01
N ASN A 222 -10.09 13.70 0.81
CA ASN A 222 -11.31 14.47 0.57
C ASN A 222 -12.50 13.61 0.11
N VAL A 223 -12.38 12.27 0.16
CA VAL A 223 -13.44 11.33 -0.21
C VAL A 223 -13.98 10.62 1.03
N PHE A 224 -15.28 10.73 1.27
CA PHE A 224 -15.94 10.17 2.45
C PHE A 224 -17.08 9.22 2.08
N TRP A 225 -17.10 8.04 2.71
CA TRP A 225 -18.14 7.04 2.54
C TRP A 225 -18.85 6.79 3.87
N GLN A 226 -20.06 7.34 4.01
CA GLN A 226 -20.94 7.10 5.14
C GLN A 226 -21.82 5.88 4.86
N VAL A 227 -21.53 4.75 5.52
CA VAL A 227 -22.16 3.46 5.26
C VAL A 227 -23.03 3.02 6.43
N GLY A 228 -24.35 3.09 6.25
CA GLY A 228 -25.32 2.83 7.31
C GLY A 228 -25.35 1.40 7.86
N SER A 229 -24.77 0.44 7.17
CA SER A 229 -24.60 -0.95 7.63
C SER A 229 -23.15 -1.38 7.40
N ALA A 230 -22.89 -2.30 6.46
CA ALA A 230 -21.57 -2.86 6.22
C ALA A 230 -21.07 -2.56 4.81
N ALA A 231 -19.75 -2.56 4.64
CA ALA A 231 -19.09 -2.44 3.35
C ALA A 231 -18.34 -3.74 2.97
N THR A 232 -18.42 -4.13 1.70
CA THR A 232 -17.66 -5.24 1.12
C THR A 232 -16.79 -4.70 0.00
N ILE A 233 -15.47 -4.77 0.18
CA ILE A 233 -14.49 -4.20 -0.73
C ILE A 233 -13.72 -5.32 -1.43
N ASN A 234 -13.92 -5.42 -2.74
CA ASN A 234 -13.19 -6.30 -3.65
C ASN A 234 -13.04 -7.73 -3.13
N GLY A 235 -14.16 -8.42 -2.94
CA GLY A 235 -14.15 -9.81 -2.44
C GLY A 235 -13.33 -10.80 -3.27
N ALA A 236 -13.03 -10.48 -4.54
CA ALA A 236 -12.14 -11.26 -5.42
C ALA A 236 -10.63 -10.97 -5.24
N GLY A 237 -10.26 -10.07 -4.32
CA GLY A 237 -8.89 -9.56 -4.21
C GLY A 237 -8.53 -8.55 -5.32
N GLY A 238 -7.49 -7.74 -5.08
CA GLY A 238 -7.05 -6.70 -6.01
C GLY A 238 -7.91 -5.43 -5.97
N GLY A 239 -7.62 -4.52 -6.91
CA GLY A 239 -8.31 -3.23 -7.05
C GLY A 239 -7.98 -2.23 -5.94
N THR A 240 -8.36 -0.98 -6.17
CA THR A 240 -8.02 0.14 -5.30
C THR A 240 -9.26 0.91 -4.88
N MET A 241 -9.55 0.90 -3.58
CA MET A 241 -10.53 1.77 -2.96
C MET A 241 -9.85 3.05 -2.47
N VAL A 242 -10.59 4.16 -2.43
CA VAL A 242 -10.06 5.45 -1.96
C VAL A 242 -11.01 6.11 -0.98
N GLY A 243 -10.47 6.84 -0.01
CA GLY A 243 -11.22 7.67 0.93
C GLY A 243 -11.41 7.06 2.32
N THR A 244 -12.01 7.85 3.19
CA THR A 244 -12.38 7.44 4.54
C THR A 244 -13.73 6.75 4.51
N ILE A 245 -13.75 5.46 4.87
CA ILE A 245 -14.96 4.65 4.93
C ILE A 245 -15.36 4.49 6.38
N ILE A 246 -16.54 5.01 6.74
CA ILE A 246 -17.12 4.88 8.08
C ILE A 246 -18.37 4.01 8.02
N THR A 247 -18.31 2.80 8.57
CA THR A 247 -19.43 1.83 8.59
C THR A 247 -20.06 1.73 9.96
N ARG A 248 -21.37 1.50 10.01
CA ARG A 248 -22.05 1.24 11.29
C ARG A 248 -21.85 -0.20 11.76
N ALA A 249 -21.80 -1.19 10.86
CA ALA A 249 -21.95 -2.62 11.16
C ALA A 249 -20.86 -3.53 10.54
N GLY A 250 -19.68 -3.00 10.21
CA GLY A 250 -18.52 -3.81 9.83
C GLY A 250 -18.03 -3.56 8.40
N MET A 251 -16.87 -4.14 8.07
CA MET A 251 -16.25 -3.98 6.75
C MET A 251 -15.43 -5.22 6.41
N THR A 252 -15.46 -5.63 5.14
CA THR A 252 -14.68 -6.76 4.65
C THR A 252 -13.84 -6.35 3.46
N PHE A 253 -12.57 -6.77 3.44
CA PHE A 253 -11.66 -6.61 2.32
C PHE A 253 -11.22 -7.98 1.84
N SER A 254 -11.43 -8.26 0.55
CA SER A 254 -11.09 -9.54 -0.05
C SER A 254 -11.78 -10.74 0.65
N THR A 255 -11.46 -11.94 0.19
CA THR A 255 -11.89 -13.20 0.82
C THR A 255 -10.73 -14.19 0.88
N ALA A 256 -10.83 -15.19 1.75
CA ALA A 256 -9.76 -16.16 1.96
C ALA A 256 -9.37 -16.89 0.67
N GLY A 257 -8.06 -17.05 0.46
CA GLY A 257 -7.50 -17.71 -0.72
C GLY A 257 -7.23 -16.78 -1.92
N ASN A 258 -7.57 -15.49 -1.85
CA ASN A 258 -7.14 -14.54 -2.87
C ASN A 258 -5.70 -14.06 -2.62
N GLU A 259 -4.85 -14.17 -3.64
CA GLU A 259 -3.44 -13.74 -3.58
C GLU A 259 -3.26 -12.26 -3.92
N SER A 260 -4.15 -11.70 -4.74
CA SER A 260 -4.10 -10.30 -5.16
C SER A 260 -4.41 -9.35 -4.01
N VAL A 261 -3.50 -8.40 -3.77
CA VAL A 261 -3.64 -7.43 -2.68
C VAL A 261 -4.75 -6.42 -2.97
N THR A 262 -5.75 -6.33 -2.09
CA THR A 262 -6.76 -5.26 -2.13
C THR A 262 -6.19 -4.01 -1.47
N THR A 263 -6.25 -2.86 -2.14
CA THR A 263 -5.69 -1.60 -1.61
C THR A 263 -6.79 -0.65 -1.16
N LEU A 264 -6.61 0.01 -0.02
CA LEU A 264 -7.34 1.20 0.40
C LEU A 264 -6.36 2.36 0.59
N ASN A 265 -6.52 3.42 -0.19
CA ASN A 265 -5.85 4.69 0.05
C ASN A 265 -6.81 5.57 0.86
N GLY A 266 -6.66 5.57 2.18
CA GLY A 266 -7.57 6.20 3.13
C GLY A 266 -7.75 5.36 4.39
N LYS A 267 -8.88 5.53 5.09
CA LYS A 267 -9.10 5.00 6.44
C LYS A 267 -10.30 4.06 6.48
N ALA A 268 -10.21 2.97 7.24
CA ALA A 268 -11.27 1.99 7.42
C ALA A 268 -11.78 2.01 8.87
N LEU A 269 -12.93 2.65 9.11
CA LEU A 269 -13.47 2.88 10.45
C LEU A 269 -14.83 2.18 10.60
N SER A 270 -14.91 1.14 11.42
CA SER A 270 -16.15 0.44 11.77
C SER A 270 -16.57 0.81 13.19
N LEU A 271 -17.76 1.40 13.32
CA LEU A 271 -18.24 1.96 14.59
C LEU A 271 -18.56 0.88 15.64
N THR A 272 -19.03 -0.29 15.23
CA THR A 272 -19.52 -1.32 16.19
C THR A 272 -18.94 -2.71 15.94
N ALA A 273 -18.93 -3.17 14.70
CA ALA A 273 -18.55 -4.53 14.34
C ALA A 273 -17.10 -4.62 13.84
N ALA A 274 -16.69 -5.83 13.48
CA ALA A 274 -15.33 -6.12 13.09
C ALA A 274 -15.00 -5.61 11.69
N ILE A 275 -13.70 -5.44 11.45
CA ILE A 275 -13.15 -5.36 10.10
C ILE A 275 -12.39 -6.66 9.82
N THR A 276 -12.66 -7.30 8.69
CA THR A 276 -11.98 -8.54 8.31
C THR A 276 -11.26 -8.36 6.98
N MET A 277 -10.02 -8.82 6.88
CA MET A 277 -9.14 -8.59 5.74
C MET A 277 -8.42 -9.86 5.29
N VAL A 278 -8.08 -9.90 4.01
CA VAL A 278 -7.17 -10.88 3.42
C VAL A 278 -6.29 -10.15 2.43
N ASN A 279 -4.96 -10.21 2.61
CA ASN A 279 -3.97 -9.59 1.73
C ASN A 279 -4.39 -8.16 1.38
N THR A 280 -4.45 -7.29 2.38
CA THR A 280 -4.98 -5.94 2.23
C THR A 280 -3.93 -4.91 2.61
N ALA A 281 -3.72 -3.92 1.74
CA ALA A 281 -2.88 -2.76 2.03
C ALA A 281 -3.77 -1.57 2.36
N ILE A 282 -3.54 -0.91 3.50
CA ILE A 282 -4.24 0.31 3.90
C ILE A 282 -3.23 1.42 4.14
N ASN A 283 -3.36 2.50 3.40
CA ASN A 283 -2.48 3.65 3.43
C ASN A 283 -3.26 4.86 4.00
N ALA A 284 -3.11 5.14 5.30
CA ALA A 284 -3.98 6.09 6.01
C ALA A 284 -3.93 7.53 5.49
N ASP A 285 -2.77 7.94 4.99
CA ASP A 285 -2.51 9.30 4.48
C ASP A 285 -2.86 9.45 3.00
N GLY A 286 -3.44 8.41 2.40
CA GLY A 286 -3.93 8.42 1.03
C GLY A 286 -3.06 7.60 0.10
N ILE A 287 -2.85 8.09 -1.12
CA ILE A 287 -1.95 7.43 -2.07
C ILE A 287 -0.54 7.70 -1.53
N PRO A 288 0.25 6.66 -1.17
CA PRO A 288 1.63 6.89 -0.78
C PRO A 288 2.31 7.73 -1.86
N ASP A 289 3.09 8.73 -1.44
CA ASP A 289 4.01 9.39 -2.37
C ASP A 289 4.73 8.28 -3.13
N GLU A 290 4.88 8.41 -4.45
CA GLU A 290 5.72 7.48 -5.19
C GLU A 290 7.03 7.41 -4.42
N VAL A 291 7.30 6.26 -3.82
CA VAL A 291 8.65 5.95 -3.37
C VAL A 291 9.42 6.05 -4.67
N ILE A 292 10.17 7.14 -4.83
CA ILE A 292 11.29 7.16 -5.75
C ILE A 292 12.12 6.02 -5.21
N ILE A 293 11.93 4.83 -5.80
CA ILE A 293 12.90 3.77 -5.70
C ILE A 293 14.08 4.48 -6.34
N GLU A 294 14.97 5.07 -5.53
CA GLU A 294 16.31 5.27 -6.01
C GLU A 294 16.71 3.86 -6.43
N GLU A 295 16.74 3.65 -7.75
CA GLU A 295 17.25 2.43 -8.36
C GLU A 295 18.49 2.10 -7.53
N PRO A 296 18.54 0.92 -6.87
CA PRO A 296 19.47 0.67 -5.79
C PRO A 296 20.80 1.24 -6.22
N VAL A 297 21.29 2.25 -5.51
CA VAL A 297 22.58 2.84 -5.83
C VAL A 297 23.50 1.64 -5.86
N VAL A 298 23.91 1.25 -7.07
CA VAL A 298 24.95 0.27 -7.25
C VAL A 298 26.14 1.00 -6.66
N GLU A 299 26.40 0.74 -5.37
CA GLU A 299 27.62 1.16 -4.68
C GLU A 299 28.73 0.95 -5.71
N PRO A 300 29.46 2.02 -6.08
CA PRO A 300 30.41 1.93 -7.18
C PRO A 300 31.34 0.77 -6.86
N ILE A 301 31.29 -0.28 -7.68
CA ILE A 301 32.22 -1.40 -7.59
C ILE A 301 33.62 -0.80 -7.44
N VAL A 302 34.19 -0.95 -6.25
CA VAL A 302 35.54 -0.50 -5.96
C VAL A 302 36.40 -1.26 -6.96
N SER A 303 36.99 -0.54 -7.93
CA SER A 303 37.80 -1.19 -8.96
C SER A 303 38.88 -2.00 -8.26
N ALA A 304 38.97 -3.29 -8.60
CA ALA A 304 39.92 -4.20 -7.99
C ALA A 304 41.34 -3.61 -8.09
N VAL A 305 42.04 -3.56 -6.96
CA VAL A 305 43.47 -3.24 -6.96
C VAL A 305 44.21 -4.54 -7.27
N THR A 306 44.83 -4.63 -8.44
CA THR A 306 45.68 -5.77 -8.83
C THR A 306 47.15 -5.47 -8.52
N ILE A 307 47.81 -6.37 -7.78
CA ILE A 307 49.23 -6.29 -7.45
C ILE A 307 49.94 -7.50 -8.06
N THR A 308 50.89 -7.26 -8.98
CA THR A 308 51.61 -8.35 -9.70
C THR A 308 53.13 -8.25 -9.58
N GLY A 309 53.81 -9.40 -9.71
CA GLY A 309 55.26 -9.53 -9.88
C GLY A 309 56.10 -9.46 -8.59
N SER A 310 57.44 -9.44 -8.73
CA SER A 310 58.41 -9.42 -7.62
C SER A 310 58.31 -8.22 -6.64
N SER A 311 57.41 -7.27 -6.93
CA SER A 311 57.05 -6.10 -6.12
C SER A 311 55.94 -6.35 -5.08
N ALA A 312 55.38 -7.55 -4.99
CA ALA A 312 54.39 -7.93 -3.96
C ALA A 312 54.96 -8.03 -2.51
N ALA A 313 56.18 -7.55 -2.30
CA ALA A 313 56.82 -7.50 -0.99
C ALA A 313 56.15 -6.43 -0.11
N SER A 314 55.22 -6.89 0.74
CA SER A 314 54.43 -6.14 1.75
C SER A 314 53.17 -5.43 1.22
N VAL A 315 52.09 -6.20 1.05
CA VAL A 315 50.72 -5.68 0.93
C VAL A 315 50.15 -5.51 2.35
N VAL A 316 49.90 -4.27 2.77
CA VAL A 316 49.37 -3.97 4.11
C VAL A 316 47.99 -3.32 4.00
N ALA A 317 46.97 -4.08 4.40
CA ALA A 317 45.60 -3.69 4.74
C ALA A 317 44.61 -3.32 3.61
N VAL A 318 43.42 -3.94 3.66
CA VAL A 318 42.22 -3.59 2.85
C VAL A 318 41.10 -3.09 3.77
N PRO A 319 41.16 -1.85 4.28
CA PRO A 319 40.07 -1.37 5.14
C PRO A 319 38.77 -1.22 4.33
N GLY A 320 37.66 -1.75 4.85
CA GLY A 320 36.33 -1.61 4.27
C GLY A 320 35.79 -2.88 3.60
N ASP A 321 35.01 -2.71 2.54
CA ASP A 321 34.32 -3.71 1.71
C ASP A 321 35.00 -3.93 0.33
N GLY A 322 36.22 -3.43 0.16
CA GLY A 322 36.96 -3.47 -1.12
C GLY A 322 37.41 -4.87 -1.58
N PHE A 323 37.83 -4.95 -2.84
CA PHE A 323 38.31 -6.18 -3.49
C PHE A 323 39.77 -6.02 -3.96
N ILE A 324 40.65 -6.97 -3.59
CA ILE A 324 42.06 -7.00 -4.02
C ILE A 324 42.41 -8.33 -4.68
N ILE A 325 43.22 -8.26 -5.74
CA ILE A 325 43.84 -9.43 -6.40
C ILE A 325 45.36 -9.35 -6.20
N VAL A 326 45.97 -10.43 -5.75
CA VAL A 326 47.42 -10.55 -5.55
C VAL A 326 47.97 -11.72 -6.37
N ASP A 327 48.86 -11.45 -7.32
CA ASP A 327 49.52 -12.47 -8.13
C ASP A 327 51.01 -12.56 -7.76
N ASN A 328 51.43 -13.68 -7.14
CA ASN A 328 52.81 -13.94 -6.72
C ASN A 328 53.54 -14.93 -7.64
N ASP A 329 54.20 -14.41 -8.69
CA ASP A 329 54.94 -15.21 -9.67
C ASP A 329 56.39 -15.57 -9.27
N GLY A 330 56.69 -15.69 -7.96
CA GLY A 330 58.00 -16.16 -7.48
C GLY A 330 58.75 -15.29 -6.46
N GLY A 331 58.10 -14.29 -5.87
CA GLY A 331 58.66 -13.42 -4.83
C GLY A 331 58.41 -13.90 -3.40
N LEU A 332 59.00 -13.20 -2.41
CA LEU A 332 58.52 -13.25 -1.03
C LEU A 332 57.33 -12.30 -0.89
N VAL A 333 56.17 -12.84 -0.54
CA VAL A 333 54.94 -12.06 -0.40
C VAL A 333 54.41 -12.12 1.02
N THR A 334 53.98 -10.97 1.53
CA THR A 334 53.25 -10.87 2.78
C THR A 334 51.98 -10.07 2.54
N VAL A 335 50.83 -10.67 2.87
CA VAL A 335 49.50 -10.07 2.72
C VAL A 335 48.81 -10.05 4.07
N THR A 336 48.16 -8.93 4.41
CA THR A 336 47.30 -8.84 5.60
C THR A 336 45.93 -8.32 5.23
N GLU A 337 44.90 -9.14 5.45
CA GLU A 337 43.50 -8.72 5.46
C GLU A 337 43.16 -8.15 6.84
N VAL A 338 42.52 -6.98 6.78
CA VAL A 338 41.84 -6.33 7.88
C VAL A 338 40.48 -5.89 7.33
N GLY A 339 39.42 -5.84 8.14
CA GLY A 339 38.12 -5.31 7.69
C GLY A 339 37.12 -6.37 7.24
N THR A 340 36.30 -6.08 6.23
CA THR A 340 35.20 -6.96 5.75
C THR A 340 35.29 -7.24 4.24
N GLY A 341 36.40 -6.86 3.60
CA GLY A 341 36.58 -6.93 2.15
C GLY A 341 36.93 -8.32 1.65
N THR A 342 37.21 -8.44 0.36
CA THR A 342 37.68 -9.69 -0.26
C THR A 342 39.10 -9.55 -0.76
N ILE A 343 39.94 -10.55 -0.49
CA ILE A 343 41.26 -10.69 -1.10
C ILE A 343 41.33 -12.04 -1.82
N ASP A 344 41.69 -12.02 -3.10
CA ASP A 344 42.02 -13.21 -3.87
C ASP A 344 43.53 -13.23 -4.15
N ILE A 345 44.16 -14.38 -3.96
CA ILE A 345 45.61 -14.53 -4.02
C ILE A 345 45.96 -15.74 -4.89
N ASP A 346 46.65 -15.52 -6.00
CA ASP A 346 47.28 -16.56 -6.80
C ASP A 346 48.79 -16.60 -6.51
N ASN A 347 49.30 -17.75 -6.08
CA ASN A 347 50.69 -17.94 -5.64
C ASN A 347 51.41 -19.00 -6.48
N ASP A 348 52.13 -18.55 -7.50
CA ASP A 348 52.65 -19.37 -8.60
C ASP A 348 54.17 -19.64 -8.56
N GLY A 349 54.84 -19.43 -7.40
CA GLY A 349 56.26 -19.83 -7.32
C GLY A 349 57.09 -19.40 -6.13
N GLY A 350 56.54 -18.66 -5.15
CA GLY A 350 57.32 -18.02 -4.08
C GLY A 350 57.01 -18.45 -2.64
N ILE A 351 57.70 -17.85 -1.67
CA ILE A 351 57.35 -17.95 -0.23
C ILE A 351 56.23 -16.95 0.06
N MET A 352 55.20 -17.39 0.75
CA MET A 352 54.05 -16.54 1.09
C MET A 352 53.75 -16.56 2.59
N THR A 353 53.39 -15.39 3.12
CA THR A 353 52.76 -15.24 4.43
C THR A 353 51.46 -14.46 4.27
N ALA A 354 50.32 -15.11 4.49
CA ALA A 354 49.01 -14.47 4.47
C ALA A 354 48.46 -14.39 5.90
N THR A 355 47.91 -13.25 6.30
CA THR A 355 47.31 -13.05 7.62
C THR A 355 45.93 -12.44 7.50
N ASN A 356 44.90 -13.10 8.00
CA ASN A 356 43.53 -12.58 8.09
C ASN A 356 43.26 -12.17 9.55
N THR A 357 42.98 -10.89 9.77
CA THR A 357 42.61 -10.36 11.09
C THR A 357 41.23 -9.70 11.10
N GLY A 358 40.60 -9.53 9.94
CA GLY A 358 39.25 -9.03 9.79
C GLY A 358 38.18 -10.12 9.71
N ASN A 359 36.99 -9.68 9.34
CA ASN A 359 35.76 -10.43 9.12
C ASN A 359 35.47 -10.66 7.62
N GLY A 360 36.42 -10.33 6.73
CA GLY A 360 36.28 -10.45 5.28
C GLY A 360 36.49 -11.87 4.74
N ILE A 361 36.68 -11.96 3.42
CA ILE A 361 36.96 -13.21 2.71
C ILE A 361 38.39 -13.17 2.18
N MET A 362 39.16 -14.24 2.43
CA MET A 362 40.48 -14.44 1.85
C MET A 362 40.51 -15.78 1.10
N THR A 363 40.79 -15.74 -0.19
CA THR A 363 41.01 -16.94 -1.02
C THR A 363 42.47 -16.99 -1.44
N ILE A 364 43.07 -18.17 -1.33
CA ILE A 364 44.46 -18.41 -1.71
C ILE A 364 44.52 -19.63 -2.62
N ASN A 365 44.89 -19.45 -3.87
CA ASN A 365 45.26 -20.54 -4.77
C ASN A 365 46.78 -20.60 -4.84
N SER A 366 47.38 -21.69 -4.36
CA SER A 366 48.83 -21.82 -4.33
C SER A 366 49.28 -23.08 -5.04
N ASP A 367 49.96 -22.91 -6.17
CA ASP A 367 50.71 -23.97 -6.84
C ASP A 367 52.21 -23.95 -6.48
N ALA A 368 52.61 -22.98 -5.63
CA ALA A 368 53.99 -22.67 -5.32
C ALA A 368 54.88 -23.85 -4.85
N THR A 369 56.17 -23.69 -5.12
CA THR A 369 57.25 -24.58 -4.67
C THR A 369 57.91 -24.11 -3.36
N GLY A 370 57.55 -22.93 -2.85
CA GLY A 370 58.03 -22.34 -1.60
C GLY A 370 57.06 -22.51 -0.43
N VAL A 371 57.54 -22.25 0.80
CA VAL A 371 56.71 -22.37 2.02
C VAL A 371 55.57 -21.34 2.01
N VAL A 372 54.36 -21.80 2.33
CA VAL A 372 53.18 -20.94 2.50
C VAL A 372 52.73 -21.00 3.96
N THR A 373 52.64 -19.85 4.59
CA THR A 373 52.11 -19.69 5.95
C THR A 373 50.85 -18.85 5.91
N VAL A 374 49.76 -19.39 6.44
CA VAL A 374 48.47 -18.70 6.53
C VAL A 374 48.09 -18.60 8.01
N THR A 375 47.82 -17.40 8.48
CA THR A 375 47.37 -17.16 9.84
C THR A 375 46.00 -16.50 9.81
N ASN A 376 44.99 -17.10 10.42
CA ASN A 376 43.69 -16.49 10.59
C ASN A 376 43.43 -16.24 12.09
N THR A 377 43.36 -14.98 12.48
CA THR A 377 43.02 -14.55 13.85
C THR A 377 41.73 -13.74 13.90
N GLY A 378 41.14 -13.41 12.75
CA GLY A 378 39.86 -12.71 12.64
C GLY A 378 38.68 -13.68 12.45
N ASN A 379 37.47 -13.15 12.34
CA ASN A 379 36.25 -13.95 12.12
C ASN A 379 35.92 -14.15 10.63
N GLY A 380 36.85 -13.78 9.74
CA GLY A 380 36.70 -13.88 8.30
C GLY A 380 36.90 -15.30 7.77
N ASN A 381 36.36 -15.54 6.58
CA ASN A 381 36.46 -16.82 5.91
C ASN A 381 37.77 -16.90 5.11
N VAL A 382 38.63 -17.87 5.46
CA VAL A 382 39.89 -18.12 4.74
C VAL A 382 39.83 -19.46 4.03
N THR A 383 39.99 -19.44 2.71
CA THR A 383 40.02 -20.63 1.84
C THR A 383 41.41 -20.77 1.25
N VAL A 384 41.98 -21.98 1.31
CA VAL A 384 43.31 -22.28 0.74
C VAL A 384 43.25 -23.49 -0.16
N ASN A 385 43.48 -23.28 -1.45
CA ASN A 385 43.57 -24.31 -2.48
C ASN A 385 45.04 -24.57 -2.79
N ALA A 386 45.58 -25.70 -2.32
CA ALA A 386 46.98 -26.06 -2.51
C ALA A 386 47.14 -27.17 -3.55
N THR A 387 47.78 -26.86 -4.67
CA THR A 387 48.11 -27.81 -5.74
C THR A 387 49.63 -28.01 -5.90
N GLY A 388 50.42 -27.17 -5.22
CA GLY A 388 51.88 -27.19 -5.23
C GLY A 388 52.52 -28.31 -4.38
N ALA A 389 53.84 -28.46 -4.52
CA ALA A 389 54.60 -29.53 -3.84
C ALA A 389 55.07 -29.16 -2.42
N ALA A 390 54.95 -27.89 -2.01
CA ALA A 390 55.41 -27.40 -0.72
C ALA A 390 54.33 -27.51 0.36
N ALA A 391 54.76 -27.65 1.62
CA ALA A 391 53.85 -27.70 2.75
C ALA A 391 53.20 -26.32 3.00
N VAL A 392 51.88 -26.33 3.15
CA VAL A 392 51.10 -25.17 3.61
C VAL A 392 50.86 -25.31 5.11
N THR A 393 51.25 -24.30 5.87
CA THR A 393 50.94 -24.23 7.31
C THR A 393 49.81 -23.26 7.53
N VAL A 394 48.69 -23.73 8.07
CA VAL A 394 47.55 -22.91 8.47
C VAL A 394 47.48 -22.85 9.99
N THR A 395 47.48 -21.65 10.55
CA THR A 395 47.30 -21.40 11.99
C THR A 395 46.03 -20.60 12.19
N HIS A 396 45.13 -21.09 13.04
CA HIS A 396 43.90 -20.39 13.42
C HIS A 396 43.84 -20.15 14.92
N THR A 397 43.43 -18.96 15.34
CA THR A 397 43.27 -18.62 16.76
C THR A 397 41.89 -18.01 17.10
N GLY A 398 40.89 -18.14 16.23
CA GLY A 398 39.50 -17.70 16.46
C GLY A 398 38.59 -18.76 17.10
N ASP A 399 37.42 -18.32 17.57
CA ASP A 399 36.38 -19.15 18.22
C ASP A 399 35.65 -20.03 17.19
N GLU A 400 35.16 -21.17 17.64
CA GLU A 400 34.80 -22.41 16.93
C GLU A 400 33.97 -22.28 15.62
N ASP A 401 34.56 -22.64 14.48
CA ASP A 401 33.94 -23.43 13.39
C ASP A 401 35.00 -23.78 12.33
N TYR A 402 35.44 -25.04 12.29
CA TYR A 402 36.34 -25.54 11.22
C TYR A 402 35.73 -26.78 10.57
N VAL A 403 35.56 -26.73 9.25
CA VAL A 403 35.38 -27.91 8.41
C VAL A 403 36.68 -28.12 7.62
N TYR A 404 37.33 -29.26 7.80
CA TYR A 404 38.40 -29.72 6.90
C TYR A 404 37.75 -30.60 5.84
N GLU A 405 37.87 -30.23 4.56
CA GLU A 405 37.76 -31.18 3.44
C GLU A 405 39.15 -31.56 2.93
#